data_AF-A0A531K961-F1
#
_entry.id   AF-A0A531K961-F1
#
_cell.length_a   1.000
_cell.length_b   1.000
_cell.length_c   1.000
_cell.angle_alpha   90.00
_cell.angle_beta   90.00
_cell.angle_gamma   90.00
#
_symmetry.space_group_name_H-M   'P 1'
#
loop_
_entity.id
_entity.type
_entity.pdbx_description
1 polymer ?
#
loop_
_entity_poly.entity_id
_entity_poly.type
_entity_poly.pdbx_seq_one_letter_code
_entity_poly.pdbx_strand_id
1 'polypeptide(L)'
;LLELWQDERFTVVFVTHSVFESVFLSNRVVVMAARPGRVFKELAIDASYPRNEAFRTSPAYAALCRQASDVLIGAINSTAGPHHDGH
;
A
#
# COMPACT_ATOMS: atom_id res chain seq x y z
N LEU A 1 14.55 -7.78 34.44
CA LEU A 1 14.97 -8.47 33.19
C LEU A 1 13.90 -8.45 32.08
N LEU A 2 12.71 -7.85 32.31
CA LEU A 2 11.55 -7.90 31.40
C LEU A 2 11.02 -6.50 31.01
N GLU A 3 11.84 -5.46 31.14
CA GLU A 3 11.48 -4.07 30.84
C GLU A 3 12.30 -3.49 29.67
N LEU A 4 13.24 -4.26 29.11
CA LEU A 4 14.26 -3.77 28.17
C LEU A 4 13.92 -4.00 26.68
N TRP A 5 12.64 -4.14 26.35
CA TRP A 5 12.18 -4.37 24.95
C TRP A 5 11.02 -3.46 24.54
N GLN A 6 10.66 -2.44 25.34
CA GLN A 6 9.55 -1.54 25.04
C GLN A 6 9.91 -0.36 24.13
N ASP A 7 11.16 -0.23 23.69
CA ASP A 7 11.62 0.98 22.98
C ASP A 7 12.14 0.74 21.55
N GLU A 8 12.01 -0.49 21.03
CA GLU A 8 12.39 -0.79 19.66
C GLU A 8 11.26 -0.42 18.70
N ARG A 9 11.33 0.82 18.19
CA ARG A 9 10.49 1.31 17.07
C ARG A 9 10.91 0.61 15.78
N PHE A 10 10.61 -0.68 15.66
CA PHE A 10 10.90 -1.43 14.43
C PHE A 10 10.08 -0.87 13.27
N THR A 11 10.79 -0.43 12.22
CA THR A 11 10.16 -0.11 10.94
C THR A 11 10.09 -1.38 10.11
N VAL A 12 8.88 -1.83 9.79
CA VAL A 12 8.65 -3.03 8.99
C VAL A 12 8.12 -2.62 7.62
N VAL A 13 8.72 -3.15 6.55
CA VAL A 13 8.28 -2.94 5.17
C VAL A 13 7.83 -4.28 4.60
N PHE A 14 6.59 -4.32 4.11
CA PHE A 14 6.04 -5.48 3.41
C PHE A 14 5.88 -5.16 1.93
N VAL A 15 6.34 -6.08 1.08
CA VAL A 15 6.11 -6.03 -0.37
C VAL A 15 5.19 -7.19 -0.73
N THR A 16 3.98 -6.86 -1.17
CA THR A 16 2.98 -7.84 -1.61
C THR A 16 2.36 -7.39 -2.92
N HIS A 17 1.83 -8.36 -3.68
CA HIS A 17 1.02 -8.11 -4.87
C HIS A 17 -0.48 -8.03 -4.54
N SER A 18 -0.86 -8.21 -3.27
CA SER A 18 -2.25 -8.16 -2.81
C SER A 18 -2.58 -6.78 -2.23
N VAL A 19 -3.51 -6.07 -2.88
CA VAL A 19 -4.05 -4.81 -2.37
C VAL A 19 -4.67 -4.99 -0.99
N PHE A 20 -5.42 -6.07 -0.79
CA PHE A 20 -6.07 -6.37 0.49
C PHE A 20 -5.07 -6.54 1.63
N GLU A 21 -4.02 -7.32 1.42
CA GLU A 21 -2.97 -7.49 2.44
C GLU A 21 -2.28 -6.15 2.73
N SER A 22 -1.95 -5.38 1.70
CA SER A 22 -1.29 -4.08 1.86
C SER A 22 -2.11 -3.11 2.71
N VAL A 23 -3.42 -3.01 2.44
CA VAL A 23 -4.36 -2.15 3.17
C VAL A 23 -4.65 -2.69 4.56
N PHE A 24 -4.67 -4.01 4.76
CA PHE A 24 -4.93 -4.56 6.09
C PHE A 24 -3.73 -4.40 7.03
N LEU A 25 -2.51 -4.63 6.53
CA LEU A 25 -1.31 -4.72 7.36
C LEU A 25 -0.58 -3.38 7.56
N SER A 26 -0.80 -2.38 6.70
CA SER A 26 0.06 -1.18 6.66
C SER A 26 -0.63 0.12 7.07
N ASN A 27 0.10 0.99 7.77
CA ASN A 27 -0.30 2.39 8.00
C ASN A 27 -0.19 3.23 6.72
N ARG A 28 0.77 2.89 5.86
CA ARG A 28 1.09 3.58 4.61
C ARG A 28 1.28 2.54 3.51
N VAL A 29 0.64 2.74 2.37
CA VAL A 29 0.81 1.89 1.18
C VAL A 29 1.45 2.74 0.09
N VAL A 30 2.63 2.33 -0.35
CA VAL A 30 3.35 2.97 -1.46
C VAL A 30 3.13 2.13 -2.72
N VAL A 31 2.49 2.72 -3.72
CA VAL A 31 2.29 2.09 -5.03
C VAL A 31 3.42 2.53 -5.94
N MET A 32 4.08 1.57 -6.57
CA MET A 32 5.14 1.81 -7.54
C MET A 32 4.61 1.66 -8.97
N ALA A 33 5.01 2.56 -9.86
CA ALA A 33 4.89 2.35 -11.29
C ALA A 33 6.09 1.51 -11.75
N ALA A 34 5.84 0.55 -12.64
CA ALA A 34 6.90 -0.18 -13.31
C ALA A 34 7.71 0.74 -14.25
N ARG A 35 8.99 0.44 -14.47
CA ARG A 35 9.83 0.91 -15.58
C ARG A 35 9.64 2.39 -16.03
N PRO A 36 10.51 3.32 -15.57
CA PRO A 36 11.47 3.16 -14.48
C PRO A 36 10.75 3.03 -13.14
N GLY A 37 11.26 2.18 -12.24
CA GLY A 37 10.65 1.92 -10.92
C GLY A 37 10.59 3.19 -10.08
N ARG A 38 9.42 3.82 -10.02
CA ARG A 38 9.20 5.09 -9.33
C ARG A 38 7.98 5.00 -8.43
N VAL A 39 8.00 5.77 -7.34
CA VAL A 39 6.82 5.96 -6.52
C VAL A 39 5.75 6.63 -7.40
N PHE A 40 4.62 5.94 -7.58
CA PHE A 40 3.48 6.48 -8.29
C PHE A 40 2.62 7.30 -7.35
N LYS A 41 2.29 6.73 -6.19
CA LYS A 41 1.48 7.37 -5.16
C LYS A 41 1.66 6.70 -3.82
N GLU A 42 1.49 7.49 -2.78
CA GLU A 42 1.38 7.01 -1.41
C GLU A 42 -0.06 7.17 -0.90
N LEU A 43 -0.52 6.16 -0.17
CA LEU A 43 -1.84 6.13 0.47
C LEU A 43 -1.65 5.99 1.98
N ALA A 44 -2.13 6.96 2.73
CA ALA A 44 -2.28 6.83 4.17
C ALA A 44 -3.54 6.02 4.48
N ILE A 45 -3.42 5.01 5.33
CA ILE A 45 -4.54 4.20 5.77
C ILE A 45 -4.97 4.71 7.14
N ASP A 46 -5.93 5.64 7.13
CA ASP A 46 -6.50 6.24 8.34
C ASP A 46 -7.47 5.27 9.02
N ALA A 47 -6.89 4.24 9.63
CA ALA A 47 -7.59 3.25 10.42
C ALA A 47 -6.71 2.86 11.61
N SER A 48 -7.27 2.98 12.81
CA SER A 48 -6.59 2.69 14.08
C SER A 48 -6.12 1.23 14.14
N TYR A 49 -4.93 1.04 14.70
CA TYR A 49 -4.42 -0.28 15.06
C TYR A 49 -4.85 -0.65 16.49
N PRO A 50 -5.07 -1.94 16.79
CA PRO A 50 -4.96 -3.09 15.89
C PRO A 50 -6.19 -3.26 14.97
N ARG A 51 -5.96 -3.66 13.72
CA ARG A 51 -7.02 -3.98 12.75
C ARG A 51 -7.48 -5.42 12.96
N ASN A 52 -8.76 -5.61 13.23
CA ASN A 52 -9.36 -6.91 13.51
C ASN A 52 -10.31 -7.35 12.37
N GLU A 53 -10.99 -8.48 12.56
CA GLU A 53 -11.91 -9.03 11.57
C GLU A 53 -13.10 -8.08 11.26
N ALA A 54 -13.60 -7.36 12.26
CA ALA A 54 -14.66 -6.37 12.06
C ALA A 54 -14.22 -5.22 11.13
N PHE A 55 -12.94 -4.81 11.20
CA PHE A 55 -12.38 -3.87 10.23
C PHE A 55 -12.34 -4.48 8.83
N ARG A 56 -11.90 -5.74 8.68
CA ARG A 56 -11.78 -6.42 7.38
C ARG A 56 -13.12 -6.56 6.64
N THR A 57 -14.23 -6.62 7.35
CA THR A 57 -15.58 -6.67 6.77
C THR A 57 -16.25 -5.29 6.69
N SER A 58 -15.59 -4.23 7.16
CA SER A 58 -16.16 -2.89 7.21
C SER A 58 -16.26 -2.22 5.83
N PRO A 59 -17.24 -1.33 5.62
CA PRO A 59 -17.30 -0.49 4.43
C PRO A 59 -16.06 0.40 4.25
N ALA A 60 -15.45 0.84 5.35
CA ALA A 60 -14.25 1.68 5.33
C ALA A 60 -13.06 0.93 4.73
N TYR A 61 -12.82 -0.31 5.16
CA TYR A 61 -11.78 -1.16 4.58
C TYR A 61 -12.03 -1.44 3.09
N ALA A 62 -13.27 -1.72 2.71
CA ALA A 62 -13.64 -1.91 1.31
C ALA A 62 -13.38 -0.65 0.47
N ALA A 63 -13.63 0.54 1.02
CA ALA A 63 -13.34 1.81 0.35
C ALA A 63 -11.83 2.05 0.17
N LEU A 64 -11.04 1.77 1.19
CA LEU A 64 -9.58 1.85 1.13
C LEU A 64 -9.00 0.87 0.10
N CYS A 65 -9.49 -0.37 0.05
CA CYS A 65 -9.10 -1.35 -0.95
C CYS A 65 -9.44 -0.91 -2.38
N ARG A 66 -10.63 -0.33 -2.59
CA ARG A 66 -11.00 0.24 -3.90
C ARG A 66 -10.05 1.35 -4.29
N GLN A 67 -9.81 2.32 -3.40
CA GLN A 67 -8.88 3.42 -3.64
C GLN A 67 -7.47 2.93 -4.01
N ALA A 68 -6.95 1.95 -3.26
CA ALA A 68 -5.64 1.38 -3.53
C ALA A 68 -5.59 0.63 -4.88
N SER A 69 -6.67 -0.07 -5.25
CA SER A 69 -6.79 -0.74 -6.55
C SER A 69 -6.80 0.26 -7.70
N ASP A 70 -7.58 1.34 -7.59
CA ASP A 70 -7.67 2.39 -8.61
C ASP A 70 -6.31 3.04 -8.87
N VAL A 71 -5.56 3.29 -7.79
CA VAL A 71 -4.20 3.83 -7.86
C VAL A 71 -3.24 2.84 -8.51
N LEU A 72 -3.32 1.55 -8.17
CA LEU A 72 -2.50 0.51 -8.79
C LEU A 72 -2.79 0.38 -10.29
N ILE A 73 -4.06 0.40 -10.69
CA ILE A 73 -4.47 0.39 -12.11
C ILE A 73 -3.92 1.64 -12.83
N GLY A 74 -4.03 2.81 -12.21
CA GLY A 74 -3.43 4.05 -12.73
C GLY A 74 -1.91 3.94 -12.91
N ALA A 75 -1.23 3.31 -11.95
CA ALA A 75 0.21 3.07 -12.03
C ALA A 75 0.55 2.16 -13.21
N ILE A 76 -0.17 1.04 -13.37
CA ILE A 76 0.01 0.10 -14.48
C ILE A 76 -0.21 0.80 -15.83
N ASN A 77 -1.29 1.56 -15.98
CA ASN A 77 -1.59 2.25 -17.24
C ASN A 77 -0.58 3.36 -17.56
N SER A 78 -0.01 4.02 -16.55
CA SER A 78 1.04 5.03 -16.73
C SER A 78 2.35 4.46 -17.28
N THR A 79 2.54 3.15 -17.19
CA THR A 79 3.70 2.45 -17.76
C THR A 79 3.47 1.96 -19.18
N ALA A 80 2.21 1.95 -19.63
CA ALA A 80 1.82 1.55 -20.99
C ALA A 80 1.79 2.75 -21.97
N GLY A 81 2.21 3.95 -21.56
CA GLY A 81 2.34 5.13 -22.42
C GLY A 81 3.43 4.96 -23.50
N PRO A 82 3.29 5.61 -24.67
CA PRO A 82 3.86 5.14 -25.92
C PRO A 82 5.38 5.19 -25.92
N HIS A 83 6.02 4.07 -26.24
CA HIS A 83 7.40 4.02 -26.72
C HIS A 83 7.56 5.03 -27.86
N HIS A 84 8.19 6.16 -27.58
CA HIS A 84 8.69 7.06 -28.59
C HIS A 84 10.03 6.50 -29.06
N ASP A 85 9.98 5.50 -29.95
CA ASP A 85 11.14 5.10 -30.74
C ASP A 85 11.36 6.18 -31.80
N GLY A 86 12.10 7.21 -31.40
CA GLY A 86 12.66 8.22 -32.28
C GLY A 86 14.17 8.07 -32.31
N HIS A 87 14.67 7.23 -33.22
CA HIS A 87 15.88 7.46 -34.01
C HIS A 87 15.94 6.50 -35.20
#